data_AF-A0A399X7F9-F1
#
_entry.id   AF-A0A399X7F9-F1
#
_cell.length_a   1.000
_cell.length_b   1.000
_cell.length_c   1.000
_cell.angle_alpha   90.00
_cell.angle_beta   90.00
_cell.angle_gamma   90.00
#
_symmetry.space_group_name_H-M   'P 1'
#
loop_
_entity.id
_entity.type
_entity.pdbx_description
1 polymer ?
#
loop_
_entity_poly.entity_id
_entity_poly.type
_entity_poly.pdbx_seq_one_letter_code
_entity_poly.pdbx_strand_id
1 'polypeptide(L)'
;MNISGCGGELYYWRTPNQTEIDFVWMRGKKAIGFEVKAATVWKKEYSGVLNQRFREKLLQKCFGIYLGDTRLKDHEVHVLPLKEFMRDIALGKILNIA
;
A
#
# COMPACT_ATOMS: atom_id res chain seq x y z
N MET A 1 -12.60 -15.62 -5.18
CA MET A 1 -11.96 -15.66 -6.50
C MET A 1 -10.45 -15.61 -6.25
N ASN A 2 -9.76 -16.73 -6.48
CA ASN A 2 -8.33 -16.87 -6.22
C ASN A 2 -7.56 -16.23 -7.38
N ILE A 3 -6.67 -15.27 -7.09
CA ILE A 3 -5.79 -14.71 -8.12
C ILE A 3 -4.54 -15.57 -8.20
N SER A 4 -4.68 -16.73 -8.84
CA SER A 4 -3.53 -17.52 -9.29
C SER A 4 -2.81 -16.73 -10.39
N GLY A 5 -1.50 -16.47 -10.22
CA GLY A 5 -0.64 -15.91 -11.28
C GLY A 5 -0.07 -14.49 -11.05
N CYS A 6 -0.37 -13.83 -9.93
CA CYS A 6 0.30 -12.55 -9.60
C CYS A 6 1.75 -12.70 -9.14
N GLY A 7 2.13 -13.90 -8.68
CA GLY A 7 3.45 -14.17 -8.10
C GLY A 7 3.82 -13.18 -7.00
N GLY A 8 5.11 -13.12 -6.69
CA GLY A 8 5.65 -12.16 -5.74
C GLY A 8 5.57 -12.62 -4.30
N GLU A 9 6.13 -11.79 -3.43
CA GLU A 9 6.42 -12.09 -2.04
C GLU A 9 5.98 -10.92 -1.15
N LEU A 10 5.46 -11.23 0.03
CA LEU A 10 5.02 -10.26 1.01
C LEU A 10 6.07 -10.13 2.11
N TYR A 11 6.43 -8.89 2.43
CA TYR A 11 7.45 -8.55 3.40
C TYR A 11 6.91 -7.57 4.43
N TYR A 12 7.48 -7.63 5.63
CA TYR A 12 7.49 -6.54 6.60
C TYR A 12 8.77 -5.72 6.40
N TRP A 13 8.69 -4.39 6.54
CA TRP A 13 9.86 -3.51 6.40
C TRP A 13 9.93 -2.46 7.52
N ARG A 14 11.12 -2.31 8.10
CA ARG A 14 11.41 -1.32 9.15
C ARG A 14 12.86 -0.85 9.10
N THR A 15 13.13 0.40 9.46
CA THR A 15 14.49 0.89 9.72
C THR A 15 14.91 0.65 11.17
N PRO A 16 16.23 0.65 11.47
CA PRO A 16 16.71 0.65 12.86
C PRO A 16 16.14 1.81 13.70
N ASN A 17 15.90 2.96 13.07
CA ASN A 17 15.32 4.15 13.70
C ASN A 17 13.78 4.10 13.78
N GLN A 18 13.20 2.90 13.75
CA GLN A 18 11.78 2.63 13.97
C GLN A 18 10.80 3.20 12.95
N THR A 19 11.26 3.58 11.76
CA THR A 19 10.37 3.90 10.64
C THR A 19 9.85 2.61 10.03
N GLU A 20 8.54 2.50 9.80
CA GLU A 20 7.88 1.25 9.41
C GLU A 20 7.02 1.42 8.15
N ILE A 21 6.88 0.34 7.39
CA ILE A 21 5.80 0.13 6.43
C ILE A 21 5.17 -1.23 6.77
N ASP A 22 3.87 -1.25 7.05
CA ASP A 22 3.17 -2.45 7.53
C ASP A 22 3.37 -3.66 6.61
N PHE A 23 3.21 -3.46 5.30
CA PHE A 23 3.46 -4.50 4.29
C PHE A 23 4.13 -3.95 3.03
N VAL A 24 5.03 -4.74 2.46
CA VAL A 24 5.62 -4.51 1.14
C VAL A 24 5.40 -5.74 0.28
N TRP A 25 4.70 -5.59 -0.86
CA TRP A 25 4.62 -6.65 -1.86
C TRP A 25 5.69 -6.42 -2.92
N MET A 26 6.49 -7.45 -3.21
CA MET A 26 7.54 -7.39 -4.23
C MET A 26 7.32 -8.40 -5.34
N ARG A 27 7.64 -7.99 -6.57
CA ARG A 27 7.74 -8.86 -7.74
C ARG A 27 8.93 -8.44 -8.60
N GLY A 28 9.98 -9.26 -8.60
CA GLY A 28 11.25 -8.88 -9.22
C GLY A 28 11.83 -7.63 -8.54
N LYS A 29 12.13 -6.59 -9.32
CA LYS A 29 12.66 -5.30 -8.81
C LYS A 29 11.56 -4.29 -8.45
N LYS A 30 10.29 -4.66 -8.58
CA LYS A 30 9.16 -3.75 -8.34
C LYS A 30 8.54 -4.04 -6.97
N ALA A 31 8.19 -2.99 -6.25
CA ALA A 31 7.63 -3.04 -4.91
C ALA A 31 6.41 -2.11 -4.76
N ILE A 32 5.46 -2.54 -3.94
CA ILE A 32 4.29 -1.78 -3.52
C ILE A 32 4.28 -1.72 -2.00
N GLY A 33 4.16 -0.52 -1.44
CA GLY A 33 4.01 -0.34 0.00
C GLY A 33 2.54 -0.20 0.39
N PHE A 34 2.20 -0.78 1.54
CA PHE A 34 0.88 -0.71 2.15
C PHE A 34 1.00 -0.25 3.60
N GLU A 35 0.16 0.72 3.96
CA GLU A 35 -0.07 1.12 5.34
C GLU A 35 -1.54 0.82 5.67
N VAL A 36 -1.81 0.19 6.82
CA VAL A 36 -3.14 -0.21 7.25
C VAL A 36 -3.47 0.43 8.59
N LYS A 37 -4.66 1.03 8.69
CA LYS A 37 -5.15 1.64 9.93
C LYS A 37 -6.58 1.22 10.21
N ALA A 38 -6.80 0.69 11.42
CA ALA A 38 -8.11 0.44 11.98
C ALA A 38 -8.75 1.76 12.48
N ALA A 39 -8.94 2.72 11.55
CA ALA A 39 -9.46 4.05 11.81
C ALA A 39 -10.35 4.52 10.66
N THR A 40 -11.39 5.29 10.99
CA THR A 40 -12.32 5.88 9.99
C THR A 40 -11.82 7.19 9.39
N VAL A 41 -10.79 7.80 10.00
CA VAL A 41 -10.13 9.02 9.51
C VAL A 41 -8.69 8.69 9.16
N TRP A 42 -8.29 9.02 7.93
CA TRP A 42 -6.89 8.93 7.51
C TRP A 42 -6.15 10.21 7.91
N LYS A 43 -5.14 10.08 8.77
CA LYS A 43 -4.30 11.21 9.16
C LYS A 43 -3.10 11.34 8.23
N LYS A 44 -2.65 12.56 7.98
CA LYS A 44 -1.56 12.86 7.03
C LYS A 44 -0.25 12.17 7.41
N GLU A 45 0.02 11.99 8.70
CA GLU A 45 1.23 11.32 9.18
C GLU A 45 1.34 9.86 8.73
N TYR A 46 0.22 9.18 8.46
CA TYR A 46 0.22 7.78 8.03
C TYR A 46 0.81 7.59 6.62
N SER A 47 0.79 8.64 5.80
CA SER A 47 1.32 8.59 4.44
C SER A 47 2.82 8.91 4.36
N GLY A 48 3.44 9.38 5.46
CA GLY A 48 4.76 10.00 5.45
C GLY A 48 5.86 9.09 4.89
N VAL A 49 5.97 7.89 5.45
CA VAL A 49 7.02 6.92 5.07
C VAL A 49 6.82 6.43 3.64
N LEU A 50 5.58 6.07 3.27
CA LEU A 50 5.25 5.64 1.91
C LEU A 50 5.59 6.72 0.88
N ASN A 51 5.21 7.97 1.13
CA ASN A 51 5.53 9.10 0.28
C ASN A 51 7.04 9.31 0.11
N GLN A 52 7.81 9.18 1.20
CA GLN A 52 9.27 9.25 1.14
C GLN A 52 9.85 8.14 0.27
N ARG A 53 9.48 6.89 0.52
CA ARG A 53 10.04 5.71 -0.19
C ARG A 53 9.65 5.68 -1.66
N PHE A 54 8.47 6.18 -2.01
CA PHE A 54 8.09 6.40 -3.41
C PHE A 54 9.01 7.41 -4.10
N ARG A 55 9.26 8.58 -3.48
CA ARG A 55 10.16 9.61 -4.05
C ARG A 55 11.60 9.14 -4.20
N GLU A 56 12.05 8.26 -3.30
CA GLU A 56 13.34 7.55 -3.38
C GLU A 56 13.36 6.44 -4.46
N LYS A 57 12.24 6.22 -5.17
CA LYS A 57 12.04 5.19 -6.20
C LYS A 57 12.19 3.75 -5.70
N LEU A 58 12.05 3.55 -4.38
CA LEU A 58 12.06 2.23 -3.75
C LEU A 58 10.71 1.54 -3.86
N LEU A 59 9.63 2.31 -4.01
CA LEU A 59 8.27 1.82 -4.25
C LEU A 59 7.73 2.38 -5.56
N GLN A 60 7.01 1.57 -6.33
CA GLN A 60 6.34 1.99 -7.58
C GLN A 60 4.88 2.37 -7.35
N LYS A 61 4.25 1.90 -6.27
CA LYS A 61 2.91 2.28 -5.85
C LYS A 61 2.82 2.28 -4.33
N CYS A 62 1.96 3.14 -3.79
CA CYS A 62 1.71 3.22 -2.35
C CYS A 62 0.21 3.24 -2.08
N PHE A 63 -0.22 2.42 -1.12
CA PHE A 63 -1.62 2.36 -0.71
C PHE A 63 -1.78 2.55 0.80
N GLY A 64 -2.71 3.40 1.18
CA GLY A 64 -3.28 3.44 2.52
C GLY A 64 -4.58 2.64 2.56
N ILE A 65 -4.80 1.85 3.60
CA ILE A 65 -6.03 1.05 3.77
C ILE A 65 -6.64 1.42 5.12
N TYR A 66 -7.90 1.81 5.09
CA TYR A 66 -8.56 2.32 6.29
C TYR A 66 -10.05 1.97 6.34
N LEU A 67 -10.71 2.29 7.46
CA LEU A 67 -12.11 1.95 7.73
C LEU A 67 -13.09 3.09 7.40
N GLY A 68 -12.63 4.18 6.79
CA GLY A 68 -13.54 5.19 6.24
C GLY A 68 -14.26 4.69 4.99
N ASP A 69 -15.07 5.55 4.38
CA ASP A 69 -15.98 5.20 3.28
C ASP A 69 -15.62 5.87 1.95
N THR A 70 -14.59 6.71 1.94
CA THR A 70 -14.24 7.56 0.80
C THR A 70 -12.83 7.27 0.31
N ARG A 71 -12.61 7.22 -1.00
CA ARG A 71 -11.24 7.19 -1.54
C ARG A 71 -10.58 8.54 -1.33
N LEU A 72 -9.37 8.53 -0.77
CA LEU A 72 -8.56 9.73 -0.60
C LEU A 72 -7.25 9.59 -1.40
N LYS A 73 -6.57 10.72 -1.57
CA LYS A 73 -5.21 10.76 -2.10
C LYS A 73 -4.39 11.69 -1.22
N ASP A 74 -3.28 11.18 -0.72
CA ASP A 74 -2.31 11.96 0.04
C ASP A 74 -0.94 11.88 -0.63
N HIS A 75 -0.70 12.85 -1.51
CA HIS A 75 0.46 12.88 -2.41
C HIS A 75 0.49 11.61 -3.30
N GLU A 76 1.48 10.74 -3.11
CA GLU A 76 1.67 9.53 -3.92
C GLU A 76 0.90 8.32 -3.35
N VAL A 77 0.31 8.47 -2.15
CA VAL A 77 -0.45 7.41 -1.48
C VAL A 77 -1.90 7.46 -1.89
N HIS A 78 -2.38 6.36 -2.48
CA HIS A 78 -3.79 6.12 -2.74
C HIS A 78 -4.43 5.50 -1.50
N VAL A 79 -5.34 6.20 -0.85
CA VAL A 79 -5.99 5.70 0.37
C VAL A 79 -7.37 5.14 0.03
N LEU A 80 -7.60 3.87 0.35
CA LEU A 80 -8.79 3.13 -0.03
C LEU A 80 -9.53 2.62 1.22
N PRO A 81 -10.87 2.76 1.27
CA PRO A 81 -11.69 1.99 2.21
C PRO A 81 -11.39 0.49 2.10
N LEU A 82 -11.35 -0.22 3.22
CA LEU A 82 -11.03 -1.65 3.26
C LEU A 82 -11.88 -2.47 2.27
N LYS A 83 -13.19 -2.22 2.21
CA LYS A 83 -14.11 -2.90 1.30
C LYS A 83 -13.73 -2.66 -0.17
N GLU A 84 -13.33 -1.45 -0.50
CA GLU A 84 -12.90 -1.10 -1.85
C GLU A 84 -11.52 -1.67 -2.19
N PHE A 85 -10.58 -1.66 -1.25
CA PHE A 85 -9.28 -2.31 -1.40
C PHE A 85 -9.45 -3.81 -1.69
N MET A 86 -10.27 -4.52 -0.90
CA MET A 86 -10.52 -5.96 -1.07
C MET A 86 -11.17 -6.27 -2.43
N ARG A 87 -12.07 -5.40 -2.91
CA ARG A 87 -12.65 -5.53 -4.26
C ARG A 87 -11.59 -5.29 -5.32
N ASP A 88 -10.80 -4.23 -5.20
CA ASP A 88 -9.84 -3.82 -6.22
C ASP A 88 -8.66 -4.81 -6.32
N ILE A 89 -8.21 -5.37 -5.18
CA ILE A 89 -7.18 -6.42 -5.18
C ILE A 89 -7.73 -7.68 -5.84
N ALA A 90 -8.96 -8.11 -5.52
CA ALA A 90 -9.62 -9.28 -6.13
C ALA A 90 -9.75 -9.14 -7.66
N LEU A 91 -9.92 -7.92 -8.15
CA LEU A 91 -9.98 -7.59 -9.59
C LEU A 91 -8.59 -7.40 -10.24
N GLY A 92 -7.50 -7.66 -9.51
CA GLY A 92 -6.14 -7.53 -10.02
C GLY A 92 -5.65 -6.09 -10.23
N LYS A 93 -6.35 -5.09 -9.68
CA LYS A 93 -6.04 -3.66 -9.91
C LYS A 93 -4.91 -3.12 -9.04
N ILE A 94 -4.63 -3.79 -7.92
CA ILE A 94 -3.64 -3.35 -6.93
C ILE A 94 -2.24 -3.87 -7.26
N LEU A 95 -2.07 -5.19 -7.39
CA LEU A 95 -0.76 -5.84 -7.54
C LEU A 95 -0.21 -5.82 -8.98
N ASN A 96 -0.98 -5.35 -9.95
CA ASN A 96 -0.49 -5.22 -11.32
C ASN A 96 0.47 -4.04 -11.44
N ILE A 97 1.75 -4.32 -11.63
CA ILE A 97 2.76 -3.32 -11.97
C ILE A 97 3.29 -3.65 -13.36
N ALA A 98 2.57 -3.19 -14.39
CA ALA A 98 3.06 -3.16 -15.77
C ALA A 98 4.38 -2.37 -15.85
#